data_AF-A0A645HBX4-F1
#
_entry.id   AF-A0A645HBX4-F1
#
_cell.length_a   1.000
_cell.length_b   1.000
_cell.length_c   1.000
_cell.angle_alpha   90.00
_cell.angle_beta   90.00
_cell.angle_gamma   90.00
#
_symmetry.space_group_name_H-M   'P 1'
#
loop_
_entity.id
_entity.type
_entity.pdbx_description
1 polymer ?
#
loop_
_entity_poly.entity_id
_entity_poly.type
_entity_poly.pdbx_seq_one_letter_code
_entity_poly.pdbx_strand_id
1 'polypeptide(L)'
;MITAVYRTNADLSDMTQTSFFQVKPYKVLGKEYSSLGIKHFGYEPTLIQNGKTVVQVNVITDETQFTQVEKMSEEEYKLFKQEIVEQFKQMVLETVPQITDLEELDVVTPKTYVNYVNAYKGSFMAYAMTPNNKQMNIMNNVLPIKNLIIASQWQMTPGGTPVAVVQGKFAIQTIQDIESKRK
;
A
#
# COMPACT_ATOMS: atom_id res chain seq x y z
N MET A 1 -2.57 3.76 3.66
CA MET A 1 -1.61 4.33 2.69
C MET A 1 -2.40 5.08 1.64
N ILE A 2 -1.92 6.25 1.24
CA ILE A 2 -2.38 6.96 0.05
C ILE A 2 -1.30 6.81 -1.01
N THR A 3 -1.72 6.48 -2.23
CA THR A 3 -0.84 6.32 -3.39
C THR A 3 -1.41 7.11 -4.56
N ALA A 4 -0.72 8.15 -5.01
CA ALA A 4 -1.01 8.78 -6.30
C ALA A 4 -0.19 8.10 -7.40
N VAL A 5 -0.82 7.81 -8.52
CA VAL A 5 -0.24 7.06 -9.63
C VAL A 5 -0.23 7.93 -10.87
N TYR A 6 0.93 7.98 -11.53
CA TYR A 6 1.17 8.77 -12.73
C TYR A 6 1.85 7.94 -13.79
N ARG A 7 1.79 8.41 -15.04
CA ARG A 7 2.70 8.01 -16.10
C ARG A 7 3.62 9.17 -16.52
N THR A 8 4.84 8.83 -16.92
CA THR A 8 5.87 9.77 -17.38
C THR A 8 6.66 9.15 -18.53
N ASN A 9 7.25 9.98 -19.39
CA ASN A 9 8.23 9.56 -20.40
C ASN A 9 9.68 9.58 -19.89
N ALA A 10 9.91 9.96 -18.63
CA ALA A 10 11.24 10.04 -18.05
C ALA A 10 11.95 8.67 -18.01
N ASP A 11 13.24 8.67 -18.37
CA ASP A 11 14.11 7.54 -18.08
C ASP A 11 14.52 7.58 -16.61
N LEU A 12 14.11 6.55 -15.88
CA LEU A 12 14.35 6.39 -14.45
C LEU A 12 15.21 5.16 -14.16
N SER A 13 15.86 4.56 -15.16
CA SER A 13 16.65 3.34 -15.01
C SER A 13 17.80 3.48 -14.01
N ASP A 14 18.38 4.68 -13.88
CA ASP A 14 19.43 5.01 -12.91
C ASP A 14 18.91 5.34 -11.50
N MET A 15 17.58 5.42 -11.31
CA MET A 15 16.97 5.68 -10.00
C MET A 15 16.68 4.36 -9.27
N THR A 16 16.84 4.37 -7.94
CA THR A 16 16.44 3.21 -7.12
C THR A 16 14.92 3.03 -7.20
N GLN A 17 14.49 1.78 -7.44
CA GLN A 17 13.08 1.40 -7.67
C GLN A 17 12.10 2.04 -6.69
N THR A 18 12.45 2.08 -5.40
CA THR A 18 11.71 2.78 -4.34
C THR A 18 12.68 3.68 -3.58
N SER A 19 12.41 4.97 -3.58
CA SER A 19 13.26 6.01 -3.01
C SER A 19 12.45 6.89 -2.07
N PHE A 20 13.07 7.33 -0.97
CA PHE A 20 12.47 8.28 -0.03
C PHE A 20 13.27 9.58 -0.07
N PHE A 21 12.61 10.65 -0.47
CA PHE A 21 13.24 11.97 -0.58
C PHE A 21 12.85 12.81 0.63
N GLN A 22 13.80 13.54 1.19
CA GLN A 22 13.49 14.63 2.12
C GLN A 22 12.96 15.81 1.31
N VAL A 23 11.83 16.37 1.75
CA VAL A 23 11.13 17.44 1.06
C VAL A 23 10.73 18.53 2.05
N LYS A 24 10.32 19.69 1.54
CA LYS A 24 9.70 20.72 2.38
C LYS A 24 8.47 20.12 3.08
N PRO A 25 8.21 20.47 4.36
CA PRO A 25 7.05 19.96 5.07
C PRO A 25 5.75 20.21 4.32
N TYR A 26 4.92 19.18 4.23
CA TYR A 26 3.62 19.21 3.58
C TYR A 26 2.59 18.49 4.44
N LYS A 27 1.30 18.75 4.19
CA LYS A 27 0.21 18.16 4.96
C LYS A 27 -0.65 17.26 4.10
N VAL A 28 -1.05 16.14 4.67
CA VAL A 28 -2.07 15.24 4.14
C VAL A 28 -3.01 14.89 5.28
N LEU A 29 -4.30 15.22 5.16
CA LEU A 29 -5.33 14.91 6.17
C LEU A 29 -4.96 15.42 7.57
N GLY A 30 -4.45 16.66 7.62
CA GLY A 30 -4.03 17.35 8.85
C GLY A 30 -2.70 16.89 9.44
N LYS A 31 -2.09 15.81 8.95
CA LYS A 31 -0.80 15.29 9.41
C LYS A 31 0.33 15.85 8.56
N GLU A 32 1.40 16.29 9.22
CA GLU A 32 2.60 16.81 8.56
C GLU A 32 3.58 15.68 8.20
N TYR A 33 4.19 15.82 7.03
CA TYR A 33 5.19 14.93 6.48
C TYR A 33 6.36 15.74 5.97
N SER A 34 7.58 15.22 6.11
CA SER A 34 8.81 15.82 5.58
C SER A 34 9.55 14.90 4.61
N SER A 35 8.94 13.76 4.26
CA SER A 35 9.47 12.81 3.29
C SER A 35 8.42 12.41 2.27
N LEU A 36 8.86 12.19 1.03
CA LEU A 36 8.06 11.71 -0.08
C LEU A 36 8.61 10.36 -0.56
N GLY A 37 7.77 9.31 -0.52
CA GLY A 37 8.13 8.00 -1.05
C GLY A 37 7.76 7.90 -2.53
N ILE A 38 8.75 7.73 -3.41
CA ILE A 38 8.54 7.58 -4.85
C ILE A 38 8.95 6.17 -5.26
N LYS A 39 8.07 5.48 -5.99
CA LYS A 39 8.34 4.20 -6.62
C LYS A 39 8.13 4.32 -8.12
N HIS A 40 9.01 3.76 -8.93
CA HIS A 40 8.85 3.71 -10.38
C HIS A 40 8.99 2.28 -10.89
N PHE A 41 8.50 2.04 -12.10
CA PHE A 41 8.55 0.74 -12.76
C PHE A 41 9.42 0.74 -14.03
N GLY A 42 10.13 1.85 -14.29
CA GLY A 42 10.95 2.02 -15.50
C GLY A 42 12.21 1.16 -15.54
N TYR A 43 12.50 0.39 -14.49
CA TYR A 43 13.59 -0.58 -14.46
C TYR A 43 13.26 -1.88 -15.20
N GLU A 44 11.97 -2.14 -15.47
CA GLU A 44 11.50 -3.37 -16.10
C GLU A 44 10.99 -3.04 -17.52
N PRO A 45 11.72 -3.42 -18.58
CA PRO A 45 11.36 -3.09 -19.96
C PRO A 45 9.94 -3.53 -20.35
N THR A 46 9.44 -4.64 -19.80
CA THR A 46 8.08 -5.12 -20.07
C THR A 46 6.98 -4.23 -19.49
N LEU A 47 7.32 -3.35 -18.54
CA LEU A 47 6.41 -2.37 -17.94
C LEU A 47 6.50 -0.98 -18.58
N ILE A 48 7.37 -0.81 -19.59
CA ILE A 48 7.47 0.41 -20.40
C ILE A 48 6.62 0.23 -21.65
N GLN A 49 5.58 1.04 -21.80
CA GLN A 49 4.68 0.99 -22.95
C GLN A 49 4.69 2.33 -23.68
N ASN A 50 4.98 2.30 -24.98
CA ASN A 50 5.05 3.49 -25.83
C ASN A 50 5.98 4.58 -25.26
N GLY A 51 7.13 4.17 -24.69
CA GLY A 51 8.10 5.08 -24.07
C GLY A 51 7.68 5.64 -22.71
N LYS A 52 6.56 5.18 -22.14
CA LYS A 52 6.06 5.63 -20.84
C LYS A 52 6.20 4.56 -19.77
N THR A 53 6.53 4.99 -18.55
CA THR A 53 6.54 4.17 -17.34
C THR A 53 5.59 4.72 -16.29
N VAL A 54 5.20 3.87 -15.33
CA VAL A 54 4.43 4.25 -14.15
C VAL A 54 5.34 4.75 -13.03
N VAL A 55 4.88 5.79 -12.35
CA VAL A 55 5.44 6.33 -11.10
C VAL A 55 4.33 6.39 -10.04
N GLN A 56 4.67 6.01 -8.82
CA GLN A 56 3.79 6.03 -7.66
C GLN A 56 4.39 6.91 -6.57
N VAL A 57 3.57 7.78 -6.01
CA VAL A 57 3.91 8.61 -4.86
C VAL A 57 3.13 8.10 -3.67
N ASN A 58 3.83 7.68 -2.62
CA ASN A 58 3.26 6.93 -1.50
C ASN A 58 3.44 7.68 -0.19
N VAL A 59 2.36 7.78 0.58
CA VAL A 59 2.35 8.31 1.93
C VAL A 59 1.66 7.33 2.87
N ILE A 60 2.35 6.96 3.95
CA ILE A 60 1.79 6.10 4.99
C ILE A 60 0.83 6.91 5.85
N THR A 61 -0.41 6.42 5.96
CA THR A 61 -1.48 7.03 6.76
C THR A 61 -1.77 6.20 7.99
N ASP A 62 -2.32 6.82 9.03
CA ASP A 62 -2.80 6.14 10.23
C ASP A 62 -4.34 6.02 10.27
N GLU A 63 -4.84 5.46 11.38
CA GLU A 63 -6.27 5.24 11.62
C GLU A 63 -7.08 6.55 11.73
N THR A 64 -6.47 7.62 12.26
CA THR A 64 -7.12 8.94 12.34
C THR A 64 -7.36 9.47 10.93
N GLN A 65 -6.36 9.38 10.05
CA GLN A 65 -6.49 9.76 8.65
C GLN A 65 -7.47 8.85 7.89
N PHE A 66 -7.50 7.54 8.17
CA PHE A 66 -8.53 6.65 7.63
C PHE A 66 -9.95 7.14 7.98
N THR A 67 -10.18 7.45 9.26
CA THR A 67 -11.49 7.91 9.75
C THR A 67 -11.94 9.21 9.08
N GLN A 68 -11.00 10.12 8.76
CA GLN A 68 -11.31 11.34 8.01
C GLN A 68 -11.80 11.01 6.60
N VAL A 69 -11.08 10.16 5.86
CA VAL A 69 -11.44 9.78 4.48
C VAL A 69 -12.73 8.96 4.44
N GLU A 70 -12.94 8.08 5.42
CA GLU A 70 -14.15 7.24 5.52
C GLU A 70 -15.42 8.11 5.58
N LYS A 71 -15.39 9.17 6.39
CA LYS A 71 -16.52 10.09 6.61
C LYS A 71 -16.82 11.05 5.47
N MET A 72 -15.91 11.19 4.49
CA MET A 72 -16.12 12.07 3.35
C MET A 72 -17.33 11.65 2.52
N SER A 73 -18.14 12.62 2.09
CA SER A 73 -19.12 12.45 1.02
C SER A 73 -18.42 12.04 -0.29
N GLU A 74 -19.20 11.65 -1.30
CA GLU A 74 -18.66 11.32 -2.60
C GLU A 74 -17.95 12.53 -3.25
N GLU A 75 -18.53 13.72 -3.13
CA GLU A 75 -17.99 14.97 -3.64
C GLU A 75 -16.72 15.38 -2.90
N GLU A 76 -16.73 15.34 -1.56
CA GLU A 76 -15.55 15.63 -0.74
C GLU A 76 -14.40 14.67 -1.07
N TYR A 77 -14.70 13.38 -1.22
CA TYR A 77 -13.71 12.37 -1.56
C TYR A 77 -13.12 12.58 -2.96
N LYS A 78 -13.95 12.97 -3.93
CA LYS A 78 -13.49 13.28 -5.29
C LYS A 78 -12.56 14.49 -5.30
N LEU A 79 -12.93 15.58 -4.61
CA LEU A 79 -12.09 16.77 -4.48
C LEU A 79 -10.77 16.45 -3.78
N PHE A 80 -10.83 15.70 -2.67
CA PHE A 80 -9.64 15.25 -1.95
C PHE A 80 -8.68 14.46 -2.85
N LYS A 81 -9.18 13.53 -3.67
CA LYS A 81 -8.33 12.79 -4.62
C LYS A 81 -7.63 13.75 -5.59
N GLN A 82 -8.35 14.72 -6.14
CA GLN A 82 -7.79 15.72 -7.08
C GLN A 82 -6.70 16.59 -6.42
N GLU A 83 -6.94 17.06 -5.20
CA GLU A 83 -5.96 17.85 -4.43
C GLU A 83 -4.67 17.05 -4.18
N ILE A 84 -4.81 15.77 -3.81
CA ILE A 84 -3.65 14.89 -3.57
C ILE A 84 -2.85 14.66 -4.85
N VAL A 85 -3.51 14.42 -5.98
CA VAL A 85 -2.80 14.27 -7.26
C VAL A 85 -2.00 15.51 -7.58
N GLU A 86 -2.61 16.69 -7.48
CA GLU A 86 -1.93 17.92 -7.88
C GLU A 86 -0.79 18.25 -6.92
N GLN A 87 -1.02 18.13 -5.60
CA GLN A 87 0.02 18.33 -4.59
C GLN A 87 1.22 17.41 -4.83
N PHE A 88 0.99 16.10 -4.98
CA PHE A 88 2.08 15.13 -5.16
C PHE A 88 2.77 15.29 -6.51
N LYS A 89 2.04 15.68 -7.56
CA LYS A 89 2.61 15.98 -8.87
C LYS A 89 3.65 17.10 -8.76
N GLN A 90 3.28 18.24 -8.17
CA GLN A 90 4.20 19.36 -8.01
C GLN A 90 5.44 18.97 -7.20
N MET A 91 5.24 18.23 -6.11
CA MET A 91 6.35 17.77 -5.29
C MET A 91 7.31 16.84 -6.04
N VAL A 92 6.81 15.94 -6.89
CA VAL A 92 7.68 15.08 -7.72
C VAL A 92 8.49 15.90 -8.71
N LEU A 93 7.86 16.86 -9.41
CA LEU A 93 8.54 17.73 -10.38
C LEU A 93 9.65 18.57 -9.71
N GLU A 94 9.47 18.98 -8.45
CA GLU A 94 10.50 19.67 -7.67
C GLU A 94 11.62 18.74 -7.17
N THR A 95 11.30 17.46 -6.94
CA THR A 95 12.19 16.52 -6.24
C THR A 95 13.04 15.67 -7.20
N VAL A 96 12.50 15.32 -8.37
CA VAL A 96 13.12 14.38 -9.32
C VAL A 96 13.32 15.08 -10.67
N PRO A 97 14.50 15.68 -10.92
CA PRO A 97 14.75 16.50 -12.11
C PRO A 97 14.56 15.76 -13.45
N GLN A 98 14.69 14.44 -13.46
CA GLN A 98 14.46 13.61 -14.65
C GLN A 98 12.99 13.62 -15.08
N ILE A 99 12.06 13.86 -14.15
CA ILE A 99 10.62 13.86 -14.41
C ILE A 99 10.18 15.29 -14.72
N THR A 100 9.95 15.57 -16.00
CA THR A 100 9.41 16.86 -16.46
C THR A 100 7.93 16.81 -16.80
N ASP A 101 7.37 15.60 -16.93
CA ASP A 101 5.99 15.35 -17.29
C ASP A 101 5.38 14.28 -16.37
N LEU A 102 4.15 14.55 -15.91
CA LEU A 102 3.34 13.61 -15.16
C LEU A 102 1.90 13.73 -15.60
N GLU A 103 1.37 12.60 -16.06
CA GLU A 103 -0.04 12.43 -16.35
C GLU A 103 -0.69 11.55 -15.29
N GLU A 104 -1.75 12.07 -14.67
CA GLU A 104 -2.53 11.38 -13.64
C GLU A 104 -3.15 10.08 -14.20
N LEU A 105 -3.06 9.02 -13.41
CA LEU A 105 -3.76 7.76 -13.67
C LEU A 105 -4.84 7.49 -12.63
N ASP A 106 -4.48 7.49 -11.34
CA ASP A 106 -5.42 7.24 -10.25
C ASP A 106 -4.83 7.65 -8.88
N VAL A 107 -5.68 7.72 -7.85
CA VAL A 107 -5.29 7.75 -6.44
C VAL A 107 -5.97 6.63 -5.68
N VAL A 108 -5.15 5.82 -5.02
CA VAL A 108 -5.60 4.79 -4.07
C VAL A 108 -5.54 5.38 -2.67
N THR A 109 -6.64 5.26 -1.92
CA THR A 109 -6.73 5.72 -0.52
C THR A 109 -7.12 4.56 0.40
N PRO A 110 -7.05 4.73 1.73
CA PRO A 110 -7.60 3.76 2.68
C PRO A 110 -9.05 3.33 2.38
N LYS A 111 -9.92 4.26 1.95
CA LYS A 111 -11.31 3.96 1.54
C LYS A 111 -11.37 3.06 0.30
N THR A 112 -10.38 3.16 -0.60
CA THR A 112 -10.27 2.26 -1.76
C THR A 112 -10.02 0.81 -1.32
N TYR A 113 -9.13 0.57 -0.35
CA TYR A 113 -8.88 -0.77 0.18
C TYR A 113 -10.09 -1.38 0.89
N VAL A 114 -10.90 -0.57 1.57
CA VAL A 114 -12.20 -1.03 2.13
C VAL A 114 -13.13 -1.45 0.99
N ASN A 115 -13.33 -0.58 0.00
CA ASN A 115 -14.29 -0.83 -1.07
C ASN A 115 -13.92 -2.03 -1.95
N TYR A 116 -12.63 -2.25 -2.22
CA TYR A 116 -12.19 -3.29 -3.15
C TYR A 116 -11.97 -4.66 -2.50
N VAL A 117 -11.41 -4.68 -1.28
CA VAL A 117 -10.98 -5.94 -0.65
C VAL A 117 -11.42 -6.06 0.80
N ASN A 118 -12.33 -5.18 1.26
CA ASN A 118 -12.85 -5.14 2.62
C ASN A 118 -11.73 -5.12 3.68
N ALA A 119 -10.64 -4.40 3.40
CA ALA A 119 -9.51 -4.30 4.31
C ALA A 119 -9.92 -3.56 5.59
N TYR A 120 -9.65 -4.15 6.76
CA TYR A 120 -9.96 -3.52 8.04
C TYR A 120 -9.25 -2.16 8.16
N LYS A 121 -10.04 -1.10 8.36
CA LYS A 121 -9.59 0.29 8.43
C LYS A 121 -8.74 0.75 7.24
N GLY A 122 -8.97 0.15 6.06
CA GLY A 122 -8.24 0.48 4.84
C GLY A 122 -6.73 0.17 4.88
N SER A 123 -6.29 -0.74 5.75
CA SER A 123 -4.87 -1.09 5.84
C SER A 123 -4.45 -1.99 4.68
N PHE A 124 -3.41 -1.56 3.97
CA PHE A 124 -2.86 -2.27 2.80
C PHE A 124 -1.91 -3.43 3.17
N MET A 125 -1.37 -3.41 4.40
CA MET A 125 -0.41 -4.38 4.92
C MET A 125 -0.78 -4.73 6.37
N ALA A 126 -1.98 -5.27 6.56
CA ALA A 126 -2.49 -5.73 7.85
C ALA A 126 -2.20 -4.77 9.03
N TYR A 127 -1.37 -5.17 10.00
CA TYR A 127 -0.96 -4.32 11.11
C TYR A 127 0.48 -3.82 10.93
N ALA A 128 0.66 -2.52 11.08
CA ALA A 128 1.99 -1.91 11.11
C ALA A 128 2.75 -2.33 12.37
N MET A 129 4.03 -2.65 12.21
CA MET A 129 4.96 -2.73 13.33
C MET A 129 5.24 -1.32 13.85
N THR A 130 5.19 -1.16 15.17
CA THR A 130 5.53 0.11 15.84
C THR A 130 6.52 -0.18 16.95
N PRO A 131 7.25 0.81 17.48
CA PRO A 131 8.11 0.60 18.65
C PRO A 131 7.39 -0.04 19.84
N ASN A 132 6.07 0.18 19.94
CA ASN A 132 5.23 -0.32 21.02
C ASN A 132 4.45 -1.60 20.66
N ASN A 133 4.52 -2.09 19.42
CA ASN A 133 3.81 -3.29 18.97
C ASN A 133 4.76 -4.24 18.24
N LYS A 134 5.06 -5.39 18.86
CA LYS A 134 6.02 -6.39 18.38
C LYS A 134 5.47 -7.21 17.21
N GLN A 135 6.35 -8.04 16.65
CA GLN A 135 5.95 -9.06 15.68
C GLN A 135 4.85 -9.96 16.26
N MET A 136 3.80 -10.19 15.47
CA MET A 136 2.69 -11.08 15.79
C MET A 136 2.68 -12.21 14.79
N ASN A 137 2.31 -13.41 15.24
CA ASN A 137 1.99 -14.55 14.39
C ASN A 137 0.83 -15.35 15.03
N ILE A 138 -0.29 -15.48 14.32
CA ILE A 138 -1.48 -16.20 14.76
C ILE A 138 -1.56 -17.53 14.02
N MET A 139 -1.59 -18.64 14.76
CA MET A 139 -1.68 -19.98 14.20
C MET A 139 -2.99 -20.21 13.42
N ASN A 140 -2.91 -21.03 12.37
CA ASN A 140 -3.99 -21.21 11.39
C ASN A 140 -5.23 -21.93 11.93
N ASN A 141 -5.08 -22.67 13.03
CA ASN A 141 -6.13 -23.47 13.67
C ASN A 141 -6.46 -22.97 15.10
N VAL A 142 -6.17 -21.70 15.41
CA VAL A 142 -6.34 -21.16 16.77
C VAL A 142 -7.81 -21.04 17.21
N LEU A 143 -8.75 -21.01 16.26
CA LEU A 143 -10.17 -20.83 16.56
C LEU A 143 -10.79 -22.11 17.12
N PRO A 144 -11.75 -22.01 18.07
CA PRO A 144 -12.43 -23.17 18.66
C PRO A 144 -13.44 -23.82 17.71
N ILE A 145 -13.37 -23.54 16.40
CA ILE A 145 -14.26 -24.07 15.38
C ILE A 145 -13.56 -25.25 14.71
N LYS A 146 -14.14 -26.44 14.88
CA LYS A 146 -13.62 -27.67 14.27
C LYS A 146 -13.57 -27.53 12.75
N ASN A 147 -12.45 -27.92 12.15
CA ASN A 147 -12.22 -27.91 10.71
C ASN A 147 -12.21 -26.51 10.05
N LEU A 148 -12.03 -25.45 10.84
CA LEU A 148 -11.77 -24.12 10.31
C LEU A 148 -10.27 -23.83 10.35
N ILE A 149 -9.70 -23.51 9.18
CA ILE A 149 -8.30 -23.12 9.02
C ILE A 149 -8.26 -21.75 8.35
N ILE A 150 -7.52 -20.81 8.94
CA ILE A 150 -7.32 -19.46 8.40
C ILE A 150 -5.96 -19.39 7.71
N ALA A 151 -5.95 -18.80 6.51
CA ALA A 151 -4.76 -18.42 5.76
C ALA A 151 -4.90 -16.97 5.28
N SER A 152 -4.22 -16.04 5.95
CA SER A 152 -4.42 -14.62 5.73
C SER A 152 -3.17 -13.81 6.02
N GLN A 153 -2.94 -12.74 5.25
CA GLN A 153 -1.88 -11.77 5.56
C GLN A 153 -2.06 -11.13 6.96
N TRP A 154 -3.27 -11.14 7.50
CA TRP A 154 -3.59 -10.58 8.80
C TRP A 154 -3.08 -11.41 9.98
N GLN A 155 -2.63 -12.65 9.73
CA GLN A 155 -2.12 -13.52 10.78
C GLN A 155 -0.70 -13.18 11.21
N MET A 156 0.07 -12.43 10.42
CA MET A 156 1.46 -12.12 10.78
C MET A 156 1.84 -10.71 10.34
N THR A 157 2.53 -9.97 11.20
CA THR A 157 3.01 -8.61 10.90
C THR A 157 4.35 -8.63 10.17
N PRO A 158 4.61 -7.71 9.22
CA PRO A 158 3.74 -6.59 8.80
C PRO A 158 2.72 -6.96 7.70
N GLY A 159 2.39 -8.23 7.46
CA GLY A 159 1.45 -8.64 6.42
C GLY A 159 2.03 -8.58 5.00
N GLY A 160 1.17 -8.35 4.00
CA GLY A 160 1.54 -8.30 2.58
C GLY A 160 1.64 -9.67 1.90
N THR A 161 1.98 -9.64 0.61
CA THR A 161 2.01 -10.84 -0.26
C THR A 161 2.90 -11.97 0.26
N PRO A 162 4.14 -11.71 0.74
CA PRO A 162 4.98 -12.79 1.28
C PRO A 162 4.31 -13.50 2.46
N VAL A 163 3.65 -12.76 3.35
CA VAL A 163 2.92 -13.33 4.49
C VAL A 163 1.73 -14.15 4.01
N ALA A 164 0.94 -13.64 3.07
CA ALA A 164 -0.21 -14.37 2.52
C ALA A 164 0.22 -15.75 1.96
N VAL A 165 1.33 -15.78 1.21
CA VAL A 165 1.88 -17.02 0.65
C VAL A 165 2.33 -17.99 1.75
N VAL A 166 3.08 -17.50 2.74
CA VAL A 166 3.54 -18.32 3.87
C VAL A 166 2.37 -18.90 4.66
N GLN A 167 1.34 -18.10 4.93
CA GLN A 167 0.16 -18.54 5.67
C GLN A 167 -0.66 -19.59 4.89
N GLY A 168 -0.75 -19.45 3.56
CA GLY A 168 -1.31 -20.48 2.69
C GLY A 168 -0.55 -21.82 2.78
N LYS A 169 0.79 -21.77 2.78
CA LYS A 169 1.63 -22.96 2.96
C LYS A 169 1.39 -23.62 4.33
N PHE A 170 1.33 -22.84 5.41
CA PHE A 170 1.07 -23.39 6.75
C PHE A 170 -0.33 -23.99 6.87
N ALA A 171 -1.31 -23.43 6.16
CA ALA A 171 -2.68 -23.94 6.18
C ALA A 171 -2.75 -25.33 5.56
N ILE A 172 -2.14 -25.55 4.39
CA ILE A 172 -2.16 -26.88 3.76
C ILE A 172 -1.39 -27.92 4.59
N GLN A 173 -0.28 -27.54 5.21
CA GLN A 173 0.45 -28.44 6.12
C GLN A 173 -0.40 -28.82 7.33
N THR A 174 -1.10 -27.85 7.92
CA THR A 174 -2.02 -28.09 9.05
C THR A 174 -3.16 -29.04 8.64
N ILE A 175 -3.72 -28.87 7.44
CA ILE A 175 -4.77 -29.75 6.91
C ILE A 175 -4.23 -31.18 6.76
N GLN A 176 -3.05 -31.35 6.17
CA GLN A 176 -2.40 -32.66 6.01
C GLN A 176 -2.18 -33.36 7.35
N ASP A 177 -1.71 -32.63 8.36
CA ASP A 177 -1.49 -33.16 9.71
C ASP A 177 -2.80 -33.61 10.37
N ILE A 178 -3.88 -32.84 10.24
CA ILE A 178 -5.20 -33.19 10.78
C ILE A 178 -5.74 -34.45 10.10
N GLU A 179 -5.67 -34.53 8.77
CA GLU A 179 -6.18 -35.69 8.02
C GLU A 179 -5.36 -36.96 8.28
N SER A 180 -4.05 -36.85 8.51
CA SER A 180 -3.21 -38.02 8.83
C SER A 180 -3.61 -38.72 10.13
N LYS A 181 -4.19 -37.99 11.09
CA LYS A 181 -4.62 -38.48 12.41
C LYS A 181 -6.05 -39.00 12.44
N ARG A 182 -6.78 -38.94 11.33
CA ARG A 182 -8.15 -39.45 11.20
C ARG A 182 -8.23 -40.91 10.76
N LYS A 183 -7.10 -41.51 10.42
CA LYS A 183 -6.96 -42.95 10.17
C LYS A 183 -6.93 -43.72 11.48
#